data_AF-A0A0Q7K441-F1
#
_entry.id   AF-A0A0Q7K441-F1
#
_cell.length_a   1.000
_cell.length_b   1.000
_cell.length_c   1.000
_cell.angle_alpha   90.00
_cell.angle_beta   90.00
_cell.angle_gamma   90.00
#
_symmetry.space_group_name_H-M   'P 1'
#
loop_
_entity.id
_entity.type
_entity.pdbx_description
1 polymer ?
#
loop_
_entity_poly.entity_id
_entity_poly.type
_entity_poly.pdbx_seq_one_letter_code
_entity_poly.pdbx_strand_id
1 'polypeptide(L)'
;MNRLLATAALLPVLALGACSDVQEAASDAASDAGNRAGCAVAARVVDEGRTLVGDIATDLGADPTAARAKLTATREALAAAEQGLSDDVRTQVGQAVEALDSLRDEARAVADGSSVDETVVAQAQAEYDDAARQVAGVC
;
A
#
# COMPACT_ATOMS: atom_id res chain seq x y z
N MET A 1 67.98 -24.76 -0.76
CA MET A 1 68.05 -24.01 0.52
C MET A 1 66.63 -23.71 0.96
N ASN A 2 66.16 -24.41 2.01
CA ASN A 2 64.92 -24.13 2.73
C ASN A 2 65.00 -22.78 3.47
N ARG A 3 63.93 -21.96 3.43
CA ARG A 3 63.32 -21.20 4.56
C ARG A 3 61.87 -20.88 4.15
N LEU A 4 60.88 -21.64 4.64
CA LEU A 4 60.09 -21.42 5.86
C LEU A 4 58.85 -20.53 5.65
N LEU A 5 57.70 -21.20 5.78
CA LEU A 5 56.35 -20.71 6.05
C LEU A 5 56.30 -19.63 7.15
N ALA A 6 55.35 -18.70 7.08
CA ALA A 6 54.44 -18.32 8.17
C ALA A 6 53.58 -17.08 7.83
N THR A 7 52.28 -17.33 7.59
CA THR A 7 51.11 -16.65 8.19
C THR A 7 51.09 -15.13 8.39
N ALA A 8 50.13 -14.48 7.75
CA ALA A 8 49.18 -13.61 8.47
C ALA A 8 47.82 -13.70 7.77
N ALA A 9 46.93 -14.53 8.32
CA ALA A 9 45.53 -14.53 7.99
C ALA A 9 44.95 -13.15 8.31
N LEU A 10 44.44 -12.46 7.31
CA LEU A 10 43.49 -11.36 7.48
C LEU A 10 42.15 -11.97 7.93
N LEU A 11 42.10 -12.39 9.19
CA LEU A 11 40.84 -12.58 9.91
C LEU A 11 40.44 -11.20 10.42
N PRO A 12 39.37 -10.57 9.89
CA PRO A 12 38.70 -9.56 10.67
C PRO A 12 38.10 -10.31 11.86
N VAL A 13 38.76 -10.19 13.02
CA VAL A 13 38.17 -10.46 14.32
C VAL A 13 37.06 -9.42 14.49
N LEU A 14 35.92 -9.67 13.87
CA LEU A 14 34.68 -8.99 14.18
C LEU A 14 34.29 -9.48 15.57
N ALA A 15 34.49 -8.59 16.54
CA ALA A 15 33.97 -8.74 17.87
C ALA A 15 32.48 -9.14 17.78
N LEU A 16 32.18 -10.35 18.28
CA LEU A 16 30.84 -10.95 18.39
C LEU A 16 29.93 -10.22 19.40
N GLY A 17 30.10 -8.90 19.58
CA GLY A 17 29.32 -8.05 20.48
C GLY A 17 28.57 -6.91 19.78
N ALA A 18 28.74 -6.72 18.47
CA ALA A 18 28.11 -5.65 17.69
C ALA A 18 27.21 -6.17 16.56
N CYS A 19 26.77 -7.44 16.64
CA CYS A 19 25.83 -7.99 15.66
C CYS A 19 24.43 -7.40 15.81
N SER A 20 24.05 -6.95 17.01
CA SER A 20 22.77 -6.29 17.26
C SER A 20 22.68 -4.97 16.50
N ASP A 21 23.67 -4.09 16.62
CA ASP A 21 23.65 -2.77 15.96
C ASP A 21 23.73 -2.86 14.43
N VAL A 22 24.47 -3.83 13.89
CA VAL A 22 24.53 -4.05 12.43
C VAL A 22 23.23 -4.67 11.91
N GLN A 23 22.62 -5.58 12.66
CA GLN A 23 21.35 -6.18 12.28
C GLN A 23 20.18 -5.20 12.44
N GLU A 24 20.24 -4.32 13.44
CA GLU A 24 19.29 -3.24 13.66
C GLU A 24 19.45 -2.15 12.59
N ALA A 25 20.68 -1.72 12.28
CA ALA A 25 20.93 -0.81 11.15
C ALA A 25 20.56 -1.41 9.78
N ALA A 26 20.75 -2.72 9.58
CA ALA A 26 20.31 -3.40 8.36
C ALA A 26 18.78 -3.55 8.32
N SER A 27 18.13 -3.77 9.46
CA SER A 27 16.67 -3.82 9.56
C SER A 27 16.03 -2.45 9.36
N ASP A 28 16.65 -1.39 9.87
CA ASP A 28 16.23 0.00 9.65
C ASP A 28 16.44 0.40 8.18
N ALA A 29 17.58 0.07 7.59
CA ALA A 29 17.83 0.34 6.17
C ALA A 29 16.90 -0.47 5.25
N ALA A 30 16.60 -1.73 5.60
CA ALA A 30 15.64 -2.56 4.88
C ALA A 30 14.20 -2.05 5.07
N SER A 31 13.85 -1.56 6.26
CA SER A 31 12.55 -0.96 6.55
C SER A 31 12.37 0.37 5.83
N ASP A 32 13.42 1.19 5.74
CA ASP A 32 13.37 2.47 5.03
C ASP A 32 13.32 2.29 3.51
N ALA A 33 14.09 1.34 2.97
CA ALA A 33 14.00 0.95 1.56
C ALA A 33 12.65 0.30 1.23
N GLY A 34 12.14 -0.55 2.13
CA GLY A 34 10.82 -1.18 2.05
C GLY A 34 9.69 -0.15 2.10
N ASN A 35 9.78 0.83 3.00
CA ASN A 35 8.82 1.91 3.14
C ASN A 35 8.81 2.79 1.88
N ARG A 36 9.97 3.16 1.32
CA ARG A 36 10.02 3.93 0.06
C ARG A 36 9.42 3.16 -1.12
N ALA A 37 9.72 1.87 -1.24
CA ALA A 37 9.13 1.04 -2.29
C ALA A 37 7.61 0.86 -2.10
N GLY A 38 7.18 0.59 -0.87
CA GLY A 38 5.77 0.49 -0.50
C GLY A 38 5.02 1.79 -0.76
N CYS A 39 5.60 2.93 -0.41
CA CYS A 39 5.02 4.26 -0.63
C CYS A 39 4.86 4.58 -2.11
N ALA A 40 5.86 4.27 -2.95
CA ALA A 40 5.74 4.46 -4.40
C ALA A 40 4.60 3.63 -5.01
N VAL A 41 4.42 2.39 -4.54
CA VAL A 41 3.31 1.52 -4.98
C VAL A 41 1.98 2.05 -4.45
N ALA A 42 1.88 2.34 -3.15
CA ALA A 42 0.67 2.86 -2.52
C ALA A 42 0.21 4.16 -3.18
N ALA A 43 1.10 5.14 -3.34
CA ALA A 43 0.84 6.42 -4.00
C ALA A 43 0.30 6.24 -5.43
N ARG A 44 0.90 5.32 -6.20
CA ARG A 44 0.44 5.01 -7.54
C ARG A 44 -0.94 4.36 -7.55
N VAL A 45 -1.17 3.37 -6.69
CA VAL A 45 -2.45 2.66 -6.63
C VAL A 45 -3.55 3.60 -6.15
N VAL A 46 -3.30 4.48 -5.17
CA VAL A 46 -4.30 5.48 -4.77
C VAL A 46 -4.59 6.47 -5.89
N ASP A 47 -3.58 6.93 -6.63
CA ASP A 47 -3.78 7.86 -7.76
C ASP A 47 -4.60 7.23 -8.90
N GLU A 48 -4.26 6.00 -9.30
CA GLU A 48 -5.05 5.23 -10.27
C GLU A 48 -6.49 4.99 -9.75
N GLY A 49 -6.62 4.71 -8.45
CA GLY A 49 -7.91 4.52 -7.81
C GLY A 49 -8.76 5.80 -7.73
N ARG A 50 -8.17 7.01 -7.67
CA ARG A 50 -8.95 8.27 -7.70
C ARG A 50 -9.69 8.43 -9.02
N THR A 51 -9.08 8.04 -10.13
CA THR A 51 -9.74 8.05 -11.44
C THR A 51 -10.92 7.07 -11.44
N LEU A 52 -10.69 5.83 -10.97
CA LEU A 52 -11.74 4.82 -10.85
C LEU A 52 -12.90 5.29 -9.97
N VAL A 53 -12.58 5.83 -8.79
CA VAL A 53 -13.55 6.28 -7.79
C VAL A 53 -14.30 7.51 -8.28
N GLY A 54 -13.65 8.43 -9.00
CA GLY A 54 -14.30 9.60 -9.61
C GLY A 54 -15.38 9.24 -10.62
N ASP A 55 -15.17 8.18 -11.41
CA ASP A 55 -16.12 7.72 -12.42
C ASP A 55 -17.16 6.71 -11.91
N ILE A 56 -17.05 6.29 -10.63
CA ILE A 56 -17.75 5.11 -10.11
C ILE A 56 -19.28 5.22 -10.19
N ALA A 57 -19.85 6.41 -9.98
CA ALA A 57 -21.30 6.61 -10.07
C ALA A 57 -21.85 6.26 -11.48
N THR A 58 -21.09 6.60 -12.52
CA THR A 58 -21.45 6.27 -13.91
C THR A 58 -21.29 4.77 -14.17
N ASP A 59 -20.18 4.19 -13.70
CA ASP A 59 -19.90 2.76 -13.85
C ASP A 59 -20.94 1.90 -13.11
N LEU A 60 -21.39 2.30 -11.92
CA LEU A 60 -22.43 1.62 -11.16
C LEU A 60 -23.77 1.56 -11.90
N GLY A 61 -24.16 2.66 -12.56
CA GLY A 61 -25.38 2.71 -13.35
C GLY A 61 -25.31 1.92 -14.67
N ALA A 62 -24.11 1.74 -15.23
CA ALA A 62 -23.90 1.06 -16.50
C ALA A 62 -23.64 -0.44 -16.34
N ASP A 63 -22.72 -0.82 -15.45
CA ASP A 63 -22.33 -2.20 -15.16
C ASP A 63 -21.81 -2.33 -13.72
N PRO A 64 -22.71 -2.58 -12.74
CA PRO A 64 -22.33 -2.67 -11.33
C PRO A 64 -21.43 -3.89 -11.04
N THR A 65 -21.49 -4.94 -11.86
CA THR A 65 -20.63 -6.13 -11.65
C THR A 65 -19.18 -5.83 -12.06
N ALA A 66 -18.98 -5.16 -13.19
CA ALA A 66 -17.67 -4.71 -13.62
C ALA A 66 -17.09 -3.66 -12.65
N ALA A 67 -17.91 -2.71 -12.19
CA ALA A 67 -17.51 -1.72 -11.19
C ALA A 67 -16.98 -2.40 -9.91
N ARG A 68 -17.72 -3.38 -9.38
CA ARG A 68 -17.31 -4.16 -8.20
C ARG A 68 -15.99 -4.91 -8.41
N ALA A 69 -15.76 -5.47 -9.59
CA ALA A 69 -14.52 -6.16 -9.92
C ALA A 69 -13.32 -5.21 -9.91
N LYS A 70 -13.44 -4.03 -10.54
CA LYS A 70 -12.40 -2.99 -10.53
C LYS A 70 -12.08 -2.54 -9.10
N LEU A 71 -13.11 -2.23 -8.30
CA LEU A 71 -12.94 -1.82 -6.90
C LEU A 71 -12.26 -2.91 -6.05
N THR A 72 -12.60 -4.17 -6.29
CA THR A 72 -11.94 -5.31 -5.61
C THR A 72 -10.46 -5.39 -5.96
N ALA A 73 -10.10 -5.23 -7.24
CA ALA A 73 -8.71 -5.25 -7.67
C ALA A 73 -7.90 -4.10 -7.07
N THR A 74 -8.44 -2.87 -7.04
CA THR A 74 -7.78 -1.72 -6.41
C THR A 74 -7.58 -1.93 -4.92
N ARG A 75 -8.58 -2.48 -4.22
CA ARG A 75 -8.50 -2.82 -2.80
C ARG A 75 -7.39 -3.83 -2.52
N GLU A 76 -7.31 -4.89 -3.31
CA GLU A 76 -6.27 -5.92 -3.17
C GLU A 76 -4.87 -5.36 -3.45
N ALA A 77 -4.74 -4.46 -4.43
CA ALA A 77 -3.48 -3.77 -4.71
C ALA A 77 -3.03 -2.88 -3.54
N LEU A 78 -3.95 -2.15 -2.92
CA LEU A 78 -3.67 -1.34 -1.72
C LEU A 78 -3.25 -2.22 -0.53
N ALA A 79 -3.99 -3.29 -0.24
CA ALA A 79 -3.67 -4.22 0.83
C ALA A 79 -2.30 -4.92 0.63
N ALA A 80 -1.91 -5.17 -0.62
CA ALA A 80 -0.58 -5.69 -0.93
C ALA A 80 0.53 -4.66 -0.65
N ALA A 81 0.26 -3.37 -0.85
CA ALA A 81 1.20 -2.28 -0.56
C ALA A 81 1.41 -2.08 0.95
N GLU A 82 0.41 -2.33 1.80
CA GLU A 82 0.45 -2.11 3.26
C GLU A 82 1.58 -2.83 4.00
N GLN A 83 2.02 -3.99 3.51
CA GLN A 83 2.99 -4.84 4.21
C GLN A 83 4.38 -4.20 4.37
N GLY A 84 4.71 -3.20 3.55
CA GLY A 84 5.99 -2.49 3.59
C GLY A 84 5.91 -1.09 4.20
N LEU A 85 4.73 -0.62 4.63
CA LEU A 85 4.49 0.77 5.00
C LEU A 85 4.70 1.03 6.48
N SER A 86 5.08 2.27 6.81
CA SER A 86 4.97 2.83 8.16
C SER A 86 3.51 2.89 8.64
N ASP A 87 3.30 2.96 9.96
CA ASP A 87 1.97 2.90 10.58
C ASP A 87 1.05 4.07 10.16
N ASP A 88 1.63 5.26 9.96
CA ASP A 88 0.90 6.44 9.48
C ASP A 88 0.36 6.21 8.07
N VAL A 89 1.21 5.77 7.14
CA VAL A 89 0.80 5.49 5.76
C VAL A 89 -0.19 4.33 5.72
N ARG A 90 0.02 3.29 6.54
CA ARG A 90 -0.88 2.14 6.64
C ARG A 90 -2.29 2.56 7.10
N THR A 91 -2.39 3.51 8.01
CA THR A 91 -3.68 4.07 8.46
C THR A 91 -4.41 4.75 7.29
N GLN A 92 -3.70 5.52 6.47
CA GLN A 92 -4.29 6.19 5.30
C GLN A 92 -4.71 5.19 4.22
N VAL A 93 -3.88 4.17 3.97
CA VAL A 93 -4.25 3.09 3.04
C VAL A 93 -5.47 2.32 3.54
N GLY A 94 -5.57 2.07 4.85
CA GLY A 94 -6.75 1.47 5.47
C GLY A 94 -8.04 2.29 5.23
N GLN A 95 -7.98 3.62 5.39
CA GLN A 95 -9.11 4.50 5.08
C GLN A 95 -9.52 4.45 3.60
N ALA A 96 -8.54 4.43 2.69
CA ALA A 96 -8.82 4.26 1.26
C ALA A 96 -9.48 2.88 0.98
N VAL A 97 -9.05 1.82 1.66
CA VAL A 97 -9.65 0.48 1.56
C VAL A 97 -11.09 0.45 2.07
N GLU A 98 -11.39 1.13 3.19
CA GLU A 98 -12.76 1.23 3.74
C GLU A 98 -13.70 1.98 2.78
N ALA A 99 -13.23 3.06 2.16
CA ALA A 99 -13.99 3.77 1.14
C ALA A 99 -14.28 2.88 -0.09
N LEU A 100 -13.29 2.11 -0.55
CA LEU A 100 -13.49 1.13 -1.63
C LEU A 100 -14.48 0.03 -1.23
N ASP A 101 -14.44 -0.45 0.01
CA ASP A 101 -15.39 -1.46 0.49
C ASP A 101 -16.83 -0.91 0.52
N SER A 102 -17.02 0.34 0.94
CA SER A 102 -18.33 1.01 0.86
C SER A 102 -18.87 1.08 -0.58
N LEU A 103 -18.01 1.44 -1.56
CA LEU A 103 -18.39 1.44 -2.98
C LEU A 103 -18.67 0.04 -3.53
N ARG A 104 -17.99 -1.00 -3.03
CA ARG A 104 -18.22 -2.40 -3.44
C ARG A 104 -19.57 -2.91 -2.95
N ASP A 105 -19.94 -2.54 -1.73
CA ASP A 105 -21.24 -2.86 -1.16
C ASP A 105 -22.36 -2.14 -1.92
N GLU A 106 -22.15 -0.88 -2.31
CA GLU A 106 -23.07 -0.15 -3.19
C GLU A 106 -23.20 -0.84 -4.55
N ALA A 107 -22.08 -1.23 -5.18
CA ALA A 107 -22.07 -1.98 -6.43
C ALA A 107 -22.85 -3.30 -6.34
N ARG A 108 -22.75 -3.98 -5.20
CA ARG A 108 -23.56 -5.18 -4.95
C ARG A 108 -25.04 -4.85 -4.82
N ALA A 109 -25.40 -3.84 -4.04
CA ALA A 109 -26.80 -3.44 -3.85
C ALA A 109 -27.47 -3.07 -5.18
N VAL A 110 -26.76 -2.35 -6.05
CA VAL A 110 -27.22 -1.98 -7.40
C VAL A 110 -27.35 -3.21 -8.30
N ALA A 111 -26.38 -4.14 -8.27
CA ALA A 111 -26.48 -5.40 -9.00
C ALA A 111 -27.67 -6.26 -8.54
N ASP A 112 -28.03 -6.17 -7.26
CA ASP A 112 -29.19 -6.83 -6.66
C ASP A 112 -30.53 -6.09 -6.95
N GLY A 113 -30.50 -4.99 -7.70
CA GLY A 113 -31.67 -4.26 -8.21
C GLY A 113 -32.00 -2.96 -7.48
N SER A 114 -31.14 -2.51 -6.57
CA SER A 114 -31.29 -1.20 -5.91
C SER A 114 -30.92 -0.05 -6.85
N SER A 115 -31.44 1.14 -6.60
CA SER A 115 -30.91 2.36 -7.21
C SER A 115 -29.60 2.76 -6.53
N VAL A 116 -28.72 3.45 -7.27
CA VAL A 116 -27.49 4.02 -6.71
C VAL A 116 -27.82 5.02 -5.61
N ASP A 117 -27.24 4.84 -4.43
CA ASP A 117 -27.25 5.83 -3.35
C ASP A 117 -26.13 6.86 -3.57
N GLU A 118 -26.50 7.99 -4.19
CA GLU A 118 -25.56 9.08 -4.49
C GLU A 118 -24.89 9.66 -3.24
N THR A 119 -25.52 9.57 -2.06
CA THR A 119 -24.93 10.08 -0.81
C THR A 119 -23.79 9.16 -0.35
N VAL A 120 -24.01 7.84 -0.40
CA VAL A 120 -22.99 6.85 -0.08
C VAL A 120 -21.82 6.96 -1.06
N VAL A 121 -22.10 7.08 -2.36
CA VAL A 121 -21.06 7.22 -3.38
C VAL A 121 -20.25 8.51 -3.15
N ALA A 122 -20.90 9.66 -2.96
CA ALA A 122 -20.21 10.92 -2.75
C ALA A 122 -19.37 10.93 -1.47
N GLN A 123 -19.86 10.32 -0.39
CA GLN A 123 -19.10 10.19 0.86
C GLN A 123 -17.85 9.32 0.66
N ALA A 124 -18.01 8.13 0.09
CA ALA A 124 -16.88 7.22 -0.15
C ALA A 124 -15.87 7.83 -1.13
N GLN A 125 -16.33 8.58 -2.14
CA GLN A 125 -15.45 9.34 -3.02
C GLN A 125 -14.61 10.37 -2.24
N ALA A 126 -15.25 11.17 -1.37
CA ALA A 126 -14.56 12.17 -0.58
C ALA A 126 -13.55 11.57 0.41
N GLU A 127 -13.92 10.46 1.07
CA GLU A 127 -13.04 9.72 1.98
C GLU A 127 -11.82 9.15 1.24
N TYR A 128 -12.04 8.51 0.08
CA TYR A 128 -10.95 8.01 -0.76
C TYR A 128 -10.01 9.13 -1.22
N ASP A 129 -10.58 10.25 -1.66
CA ASP A 129 -9.80 11.40 -2.13
C ASP A 129 -8.97 12.07 -1.03
N ASP A 130 -9.48 12.07 0.20
CA ASP A 130 -8.75 12.58 1.35
C ASP A 130 -7.62 11.62 1.74
N ALA A 131 -7.89 10.32 1.85
CA ALA A 131 -6.88 9.31 2.10
C ALA A 131 -5.77 9.33 1.03
N ALA A 132 -6.14 9.44 -0.25
CA ALA A 132 -5.18 9.53 -1.35
C ALA A 132 -4.29 10.79 -1.26
N ARG A 133 -4.87 11.94 -0.88
CA ARG A 133 -4.10 13.17 -0.61
C ARG A 133 -3.17 13.00 0.58
N GLN A 134 -3.60 12.33 1.63
CA GLN A 134 -2.77 12.08 2.81
C GLN A 134 -1.62 11.13 2.47
N VAL A 135 -1.85 10.00 1.79
CA VAL A 135 -0.81 9.08 1.28
C VAL A 135 0.21 9.84 0.42
N ALA A 136 -0.25 10.63 -0.54
CA ALA A 136 0.64 11.41 -1.40
C ALA A 136 1.44 12.49 -0.63
N GLY A 137 0.92 12.99 0.48
CA GLY A 137 1.60 13.97 1.33
C GLY A 137 2.70 13.38 2.21
N VAL A 138 2.67 12.07 2.47
CA VAL A 138 3.62 11.39 3.37
C VAL A 138 4.64 10.49 2.66
N CYS A 139 4.50 10.23 1.35
CA CYS A 139 5.27 9.22 0.61
C CYS A 139 6.47 9.72 -0.24
#